data_AF-A0A924VKF7-F1
#
_entry.id   AF-A0A924VKF7-F1
#
_cell.length_a   1.000
_cell.length_b   1.000
_cell.length_c   1.000
_cell.angle_alpha   90.00
_cell.angle_beta   90.00
_cell.angle_gamma   90.00
#
_symmetry.space_group_name_H-M   'P 1'
#
loop_
_entity.id
_entity.type
_entity.pdbx_description
1 polymer ?
#
loop_
_entity_poly.entity_id
_entity_poly.type
_entity_poly.pdbx_seq_one_letter_code
_entity_poly.pdbx_strand_id
1 'polypeptide(L)' 'MSDDTEAKRNGRSRSGSENVSDLIADRSNSLSAAEKKVARTLIADYPTAGLGTVASLAQAGGV' A
#
# COMPACT_ATOMS: atom_id res chain seq x y z
N MET A 1 27.31 31.76 -8.59
CA MET A 1 25.85 31.94 -8.53
C MET A 1 25.24 30.87 -9.43
N SER A 2 25.54 29.58 -9.26
CA SER A 2 25.43 28.67 -8.10
C SER A 2 23.97 28.34 -7.78
N ASP A 3 23.63 27.10 -8.09
CA ASP A 3 22.59 26.25 -7.50
C ASP A 3 21.11 26.65 -7.63
N ASP A 4 20.49 26.18 -8.71
CA ASP A 4 19.04 25.99 -8.79
C ASP A 4 18.74 24.51 -9.16
N THR A 5 19.22 23.57 -8.32
CA THR A 5 19.05 22.11 -8.55
C THR A 5 18.13 21.42 -7.54
N GLU A 6 17.69 22.05 -6.47
CA GLU A 6 17.16 21.27 -5.33
C GLU A 6 15.91 21.91 -4.73
N ALA A 7 14.74 21.28 -4.92
CA ALA A 7 13.63 21.24 -3.92
C ALA A 7 12.24 20.82 -4.48
N LYS A 8 12.11 19.90 -5.45
CA LYS A 8 10.77 19.39 -5.84
C LYS A 8 10.55 17.89 -5.64
N ARG A 9 11.25 17.29 -4.68
CA ARG A 9 11.13 15.85 -4.36
C ARG A 9 11.02 15.55 -2.87
N ASN A 10 10.13 16.19 -2.11
CA ASN A 10 9.73 15.58 -0.82
C ASN A 10 8.41 16.15 -0.23
N GLY A 11 7.29 15.96 -0.92
CA GLY A 11 5.98 16.49 -0.52
C GLY A 11 5.00 15.49 0.09
N ARG A 12 5.42 14.30 0.54
CA ARG A 12 4.54 13.41 1.31
C ARG A 12 4.94 13.44 2.78
N SER A 13 4.33 14.39 3.49
CA SER A 13 4.25 14.37 4.94
C SER A 13 3.71 13.01 5.38
N ARG A 14 4.59 12.13 5.86
CA ARG A 14 4.18 10.92 6.58
C ARG A 14 3.58 11.37 7.91
N SER A 15 2.28 11.64 7.89
CA SER A 15 1.52 11.83 9.12
C SER A 15 1.55 10.52 9.89
N GLY A 16 1.90 10.54 11.17
CA GLY A 16 2.13 9.35 12.02
C GLY A 16 0.88 8.50 12.32
N SER A 17 -0.12 8.51 11.43
CA SER A 17 -1.41 7.84 11.55
C SER A 17 -1.97 7.42 10.18
N GLU A 18 -1.12 7.08 9.21
CA GLU A 18 -1.59 6.49 7.95
C GLU A 18 -2.04 5.04 8.22
N ASN A 19 -3.34 4.76 8.13
CA ASN A 19 -3.84 3.40 8.27
C ASN A 19 -3.37 2.56 7.07
N VAL A 20 -3.24 1.25 7.25
CA VAL A 20 -2.88 0.33 6.15
C VAL A 20 -3.84 0.47 4.96
N SER A 21 -5.12 0.76 5.22
CA SER A 21 -6.11 1.07 4.20
C SER A 21 -5.76 2.31 3.36
N ASP A 22 -5.28 3.38 3.99
CA ASP A 22 -4.89 4.63 3.31
C ASP A 22 -3.65 4.41 2.43
N LEU A 23 -2.67 3.67 2.94
CA LEU A 23 -1.46 3.31 2.20
C LEU A 23 -1.77 2.46 0.96
N ILE A 24 -2.65 1.49 1.10
CA ILE A 24 -3.07 0.64 -0.03
C ILE A 24 -3.91 1.45 -1.03
N ALA A 25 -4.79 2.33 -0.57
CA ALA A 25 -5.58 3.21 -1.43
C ALA A 25 -4.70 4.13 -2.28
N ASP A 26 -3.67 4.76 -1.70
CA ASP A 26 -2.71 5.61 -2.43
C ASP A 26 -1.98 4.85 -3.55
N ARG A 27 -1.71 3.56 -3.33
CA ARG A 27 -1.00 2.70 -4.27
C ARG A 27 -1.90 1.95 -5.24
N SER A 28 -3.22 1.88 -4.98
CA SER A 28 -4.18 1.08 -5.73
C SER A 28 -4.17 1.35 -7.24
N ASN A 29 -3.97 2.60 -7.67
CA ASN A 29 -3.89 2.96 -9.08
C ASN A 29 -2.67 2.37 -9.80
N SER A 30 -1.61 2.06 -9.07
CA SER A 30 -0.39 1.43 -9.59
C SER A 30 -0.40 -0.10 -9.55
N LEU A 31 -1.43 -0.70 -8.94
CA LEU A 31 -1.56 -2.15 -8.79
C LEU A 31 -2.18 -2.80 -10.04
N SER A 32 -1.66 -3.96 -10.41
CA SER A 32 -2.28 -4.89 -11.35
C SER A 32 -3.60 -5.45 -10.81
N ALA A 33 -4.38 -6.11 -11.67
CA ALA A 33 -5.66 -6.69 -11.27
C ALA A 33 -5.53 -7.77 -10.17
N ALA A 34 -4.46 -8.57 -10.21
CA ALA A 34 -4.16 -9.58 -9.21
C ALA A 34 -3.80 -8.93 -7.86
N GLU A 35 -2.92 -7.93 -7.88
CA GLU A 35 -2.54 -7.18 -6.68
C GLU A 35 -3.74 -6.45 -6.06
N LYS A 36 -4.65 -5.90 -6.87
CA LYS A 36 -5.91 -5.30 -6.39
C LYS A 36 -6.84 -6.29 -5.71
N LYS A 37 -6.80 -7.58 -6.07
CA LYS A 37 -7.57 -8.61 -5.35
C LYS A 37 -6.96 -8.86 -3.98
N VAL A 38 -5.65 -9.12 -3.94
CA VAL A 38 -4.90 -9.35 -2.68
C VAL A 38 -5.02 -8.15 -1.74
N ALA A 39 -4.87 -6.93 -2.25
CA ALA A 39 -5.02 -5.69 -1.50
C ALA A 39 -6.41 -5.54 -0.88
N ARG A 40 -7.47 -5.89 -1.62
CA ARG A 40 -8.85 -5.88 -1.11
C ARG A 40 -9.06 -6.94 -0.03
N THR A 41 -8.53 -8.15 -0.22
CA THR A 41 -8.57 -9.22 0.79
C THR A 41 -7.83 -8.79 2.06
N LEU A 42 -6.65 -8.18 1.93
CA LEU A 42 -5.87 -7.69 3.06
C LEU A 42 -6.63 -6.62 3.86
N ILE A 43 -7.25 -5.64 3.19
CA ILE A 43 -8.03 -4.59 3.86
C ILE A 43 -9.28 -5.18 4.55
N ALA A 44 -9.95 -6.14 3.92
CA ALA A 44 -11.21 -6.70 4.42
C ALA A 44 -11.07 -7.44 5.76
N ASP A 45 -9.91 -8.04 6.01
CA ASP A 45 -9.64 -8.83 7.23
C ASP A 45 -8.37 -8.34 7.95
N TYR A 46 -8.04 -7.05 7.81
CA TYR A 46 -6.96 -6.43 8.57
C TYR A 46 -7.39 -6.26 10.05
N PRO A 47 -6.54 -6.54 11.06
CA PRO A 47 -5.12 -6.92 10.97
C PRO A 47 -4.85 -8.42 10.83
N THR A 48 -5.84 -9.28 11.03
CA THR A 48 -5.69 -10.75 11.06
C THR A 48 -4.99 -11.30 9.83
N ALA A 49 -5.42 -10.87 8.63
CA ALA A 49 -4.82 -11.24 7.35
C ALA A 49 -3.35 -10.80 7.21
N GLY A 50 -2.94 -9.74 7.92
CA GLY A 50 -1.55 -9.27 7.98
C GLY A 50 -0.67 -10.04 8.98
N LEU A 51 -1.26 -10.80 9.90
CA LEU A 51 -0.56 -11.65 10.87
C LEU A 51 -0.39 -13.10 10.39
N GLY A 52 -1.08 -13.47 9.31
CA GLY A 52 -0.98 -14.79 8.67
C GLY A 52 0.26 -14.95 7.79
N THR A 53 0.24 -15.97 6.94
CA THR A 53 1.31 -16.19 5.94
C THR A 53 0.93 -15.58 4.60
N VAL A 54 1.95 -15.23 3.82
CA VAL A 54 1.77 -14.76 2.42
C VAL A 54 1.01 -15.78 1.57
N ALA A 55 1.20 -17.07 1.81
CA ALA A 55 0.49 -18.14 1.10
C ALA A 55 -1.00 -18.17 1.44
N SER A 56 -1.35 -18.00 2.73
CA SER A 56 -2.76 -17.94 3.14
C SER A 56 -3.45 -16.70 2.59
N LEU A 57 -2.75 -15.57 2.54
CA LEU A 57 -3.26 -14.33 1.96
C LEU A 57 -3.47 -14.45 0.45
N ALA A 58 -2.53 -15.07 -0.27
CA ALA A 58 -2.64 -15.34 -1.70
C ALA A 58 -3.86 -16.24 -2.01
N GLN A 59 -4.03 -17.33 -1.26
CA GLN A 59 -5.21 -18.19 -1.37
C GLN A 59 -6.51 -17.43 -1.15
N ALA A 60 -6.59 -16.59 -0.12
CA ALA A 60 -7.76 -15.76 0.15
C ALA A 60 -8.00 -14.67 -0.93
N GLY A 61 -6.95 -14.24 -1.64
CA GLY A 61 -7.00 -13.33 -2.79
C GLY A 61 -7.32 -14.03 -4.12
N GLY A 62 -7.32 -15.36 -4.15
CA GLY A 62 -7.52 -16.16 -5.36
C GLY A 62 -6.40 -16.03 -6.38
N VAL A 63 -5.15 -15.91 -5.92
CA VAL A 63 -3.93 -15.82 -6.74
C VAL A 63 -2.91 -16.88 -6.36
#